data_AF-A0A529F8F1-F1
#
_entry.id   AF-A0A529F8F1-F1
#
_cell.length_a   1.000
_cell.length_b   1.000
_cell.length_c   1.000
_cell.angle_alpha   90.00
_cell.angle_beta   90.00
_cell.angle_gamma   90.00
#
_symmetry.space_group_name_H-M   'P 1'
#
loop_
_entity.id
_entity.type
_entity.pdbx_description
1 polymer ?
#
loop_
_entity_poly.entity_id
_entity_poly.type
_entity_poly.pdbx_seq_one_letter_code
_entity_poly.pdbx_strand_id
1 'polypeptide(L)'
;PAGRKPDPKLLIVAPMSGHYATLLRGTVEAMLPYADVHITDWVDARMVPLADGSFDLDDYIDYIIEMFHALGPDTHVMAVCQPSVPVLAAVA
;
A
#
# COMPACT_ATOMS: atom_id res chain seq x y z
N PRO A 1 5.82 19.19 -17.13
CA PRO A 1 6.63 19.90 -18.15
C PRO A 1 7.75 18.98 -18.66
N ALA A 2 8.10 19.07 -19.96
CA ALA A 2 9.21 18.29 -20.51
C ALA A 2 10.52 18.63 -19.75
N GLY A 3 11.16 17.62 -19.16
CA GLY A 3 12.42 17.77 -18.40
C GLY A 3 12.30 17.78 -16.87
N ARG A 4 11.10 17.69 -16.29
CA ARG A 4 10.96 17.45 -14.83
C ARG A 4 11.35 16.00 -14.54
N LYS A 5 12.20 15.78 -13.52
CA LYS A 5 12.45 14.43 -13.00
C LYS A 5 11.11 13.78 -12.61
N PRO A 6 10.94 12.45 -12.80
CA PRO A 6 9.78 11.75 -12.26
C PRO A 6 9.62 12.08 -10.78
N ASP A 7 8.37 12.28 -10.36
CA ASP A 7 8.08 12.46 -8.94
C ASP A 7 8.46 11.17 -8.18
N PRO A 8 8.91 11.27 -6.92
CA PRO A 8 9.21 10.09 -6.13
C PRO A 8 7.95 9.23 -6.01
N LYS A 9 8.09 7.91 -6.18
CA LYS A 9 6.99 6.96 -5.97
C LYS A 9 6.69 6.85 -4.49
N LEU A 10 5.42 6.93 -4.13
CA LEU A 10 4.94 6.74 -2.77
C LEU A 10 3.84 5.67 -2.76
N LEU A 11 4.10 4.54 -2.10
CA LEU A 11 3.08 3.56 -1.77
C LEU A 11 2.45 3.90 -0.41
N ILE A 12 1.16 4.20 -0.41
CA ILE A 12 0.34 4.33 0.79
C ILE A 12 -0.33 2.98 1.04
N VAL A 13 0.04 2.32 2.14
CA VAL A 13 -0.58 1.06 2.54
C VAL A 13 -1.82 1.35 3.38
N ALA A 14 -2.99 1.13 2.79
CA ALA A 14 -4.27 1.31 3.44
C ALA A 14 -4.54 0.18 4.46
N PRO A 15 -5.21 0.47 5.59
CA PRO A 15 -5.69 -0.57 6.50
C PRO A 15 -6.67 -1.52 5.80
N MET A 16 -6.66 -2.80 6.18
CA MET A 16 -7.60 -3.80 5.68
C MET A 16 -9.04 -3.63 6.23
N SER A 17 -9.26 -2.69 7.15
CA SER A 17 -10.55 -2.55 7.85
C SER A 17 -11.57 -1.72 7.06
N GLY A 18 -12.59 -2.40 6.51
CA GLY A 18 -14.00 -1.98 6.34
C GLY A 18 -14.36 -0.74 5.51
N HIS A 19 -13.44 0.20 5.28
CA HIS A 19 -13.71 1.46 4.60
C HIS A 19 -12.79 1.72 3.39
N TYR A 20 -12.13 0.67 2.90
CA TYR A 20 -11.35 0.64 1.65
C TYR A 20 -10.24 1.72 1.60
N ALA A 21 -9.52 1.81 0.49
CA ALA A 21 -8.55 2.89 0.25
C ALA A 21 -9.14 4.31 0.44
N THR A 22 -10.48 4.44 0.38
CA THR A 22 -11.19 5.73 0.42
C THR A 22 -11.04 6.50 1.74
N LEU A 23 -10.77 5.84 2.87
CA LEU A 23 -10.47 6.55 4.13
C LEU A 23 -9.26 7.47 4.01
N LEU A 24 -8.31 7.10 3.16
CA LEU A 24 -7.07 7.83 2.98
C LEU A 24 -7.17 8.86 1.85
N ARG A 25 -8.37 9.19 1.38
CA ARG A 25 -8.59 10.24 0.36
C ARG A 25 -7.85 11.53 0.72
N GLY A 26 -8.02 12.02 1.95
CA GLY A 26 -7.35 13.25 2.40
C GLY A 26 -5.82 13.13 2.42
N THR A 27 -5.31 11.95 2.75
CA THR A 27 -3.86 11.65 2.70
C THR A 27 -3.35 11.64 1.26
N VAL A 28 -4.08 10.99 0.35
CA VAL A 28 -3.75 10.98 -1.09
C VAL A 28 -3.75 12.41 -1.64
N GLU A 29 -4.81 13.19 -1.40
CA GLU A 29 -4.93 14.59 -1.83
C GLU A 29 -3.76 15.46 -1.32
N ALA A 30 -3.33 15.23 -0.07
CA ALA A 30 -2.19 15.95 0.49
C ALA A 30 -0.84 15.55 -0.13
N MET A 31 -0.69 14.32 -0.62
CA MET A 31 0.56 13.80 -1.18
C MET A 31 0.69 13.99 -2.70
N LEU A 32 -0.41 14.07 -3.44
CA LEU A 32 -0.43 14.25 -4.90
C LEU A 32 0.43 15.43 -5.42
N PRO A 33 0.59 16.57 -4.71
CA PRO A 33 1.49 17.64 -5.19
C PRO A 33 2.99 17.29 -5.17
N TYR A 34 3.38 16.23 -4.46
CA TYR A 34 4.78 15.93 -4.12
C TYR A 34 5.29 14.57 -4.62
N ALA A 35 4.40 13.64 -4.97
CA ALA A 35 4.75 12.25 -5.25
C ALA A 35 3.84 11.64 -6.33
N ASP A 36 4.35 10.61 -6.99
CA ASP A 36 3.54 9.65 -7.74
C ASP A 36 2.91 8.67 -6.75
N VAL A 37 1.62 8.87 -6.46
CA VAL A 37 0.93 8.21 -5.34
C VAL A 37 0.27 6.91 -5.80
N HIS A 38 0.68 5.81 -5.19
CA HIS A 38 0.04 4.50 -5.27
C HIS A 38 -0.62 4.20 -3.92
N ILE A 39 -1.77 3.53 -3.93
CA ILE A 39 -2.46 3.13 -2.69
C ILE A 39 -2.93 1.68 -2.80
N THR A 40 -2.76 0.91 -1.73
CA THR A 40 -3.30 -0.45 -1.67
C THR A 40 -4.81 -0.41 -1.45
N ASP A 41 -5.55 -1.29 -2.10
CA ASP A 41 -6.97 -1.50 -1.83
C ASP A 41 -7.22 -2.98 -1.59
N TRP A 42 -7.73 -3.29 -0.40
CA TRP A 42 -7.92 -4.67 0.06
C TRP A 42 -9.37 -5.08 -0.14
N VAL A 43 -9.56 -6.32 -0.58
CA VAL A 43 -10.89 -6.94 -0.57
C VAL A 43 -11.30 -7.18 0.88
N ASP A 44 -12.54 -6.81 1.25
CA ASP A 44 -13.08 -7.14 2.57
C ASP A 44 -13.03 -8.67 2.75
N ALA A 45 -12.36 -9.14 3.80
CA ALA A 45 -12.17 -10.58 4.05
C ALA A 45 -13.50 -11.35 4.12
N ARG A 46 -14.61 -10.71 4.50
CA ARG A 46 -15.96 -11.34 4.49
C ARG A 46 -16.46 -11.69 3.09
N MET A 47 -15.90 -11.03 2.08
CA MET A 47 -16.23 -11.23 0.67
C MET A 47 -15.31 -12.27 -0.01
N VAL A 48 -14.25 -12.72 0.68
CA VAL A 48 -13.32 -13.73 0.16
C VAL A 48 -13.85 -15.13 0.52
N PRO A 49 -14.10 -16.02 -0.47
CA PRO A 49 -14.50 -17.40 -0.21
C PRO A 49 -13.47 -18.17 0.62
N LEU A 50 -13.93 -19.01 1.56
CA LEU A 50 -13.04 -19.88 2.34
C LEU A 50 -12.20 -20.85 1.48
N ALA A 51 -12.66 -21.14 0.25
CA ALA A 51 -11.95 -22.00 -0.68
C ALA A 51 -10.67 -21.34 -1.24
N ASP A 52 -10.55 -20.02 -1.16
CA ASP A 52 -9.38 -19.26 -1.66
C ASP A 52 -8.22 -19.26 -0.65
N GLY A 53 -8.42 -19.88 0.53
CA GLY A 53 -7.37 -20.12 1.52
C GLY A 53 -7.42 -19.18 2.72
N SER A 54 -6.34 -19.20 3.49
CA SER A 54 -6.12 -18.29 4.62
C SER A 54 -5.36 -17.04 4.18
N PHE A 55 -5.44 -16.00 5.01
CA PHE A 55 -4.59 -14.82 4.91
C PHE A 55 -4.08 -14.50 6.31
N ASP A 56 -2.79 -14.63 6.53
CA ASP A 56 -2.14 -14.32 7.79
C ASP A 56 -1.14 -13.14 7.68
N LEU A 57 -0.25 -13.01 8.66
CA LEU A 57 0.72 -11.90 8.68
C LEU A 57 1.80 -12.07 7.62
N ASP A 58 2.24 -13.30 7.36
CA ASP A 58 3.29 -13.59 6.40
C ASP A 58 2.78 -13.29 4.99
N ASP A 59 1.53 -13.69 4.68
CA ASP A 59 0.86 -13.35 3.42
C ASP A 59 0.82 -11.83 3.20
N TYR A 60 0.52 -11.06 4.25
CA TYR A 60 0.50 -9.59 4.16
C TYR A 60 1.90 -9.04 3.84
N ILE A 61 2.94 -9.52 4.53
CA ILE A 61 4.31 -9.09 4.27
C ILE A 61 4.71 -9.40 2.83
N ASP A 62 4.41 -10.61 2.35
CA ASP A 62 4.73 -11.04 0.99
C ASP A 62 4.03 -10.17 -0.06
N TYR A 63 2.75 -9.86 0.11
CA TYR A 63 2.05 -8.93 -0.80
C TYR A 63 2.68 -7.54 -0.84
N ILE A 64 3.14 -7.01 0.31
CA ILE A 64 3.82 -5.70 0.34
C ILE A 64 5.16 -5.78 -0.43
N ILE A 65 5.92 -6.86 -0.25
CA ILE A 65 7.18 -7.09 -0.98
C ILE A 65 6.92 -7.17 -2.49
N GLU A 66 5.88 -7.90 -2.91
CA GLU A 66 5.47 -7.98 -4.32
C GLU A 66 5.10 -6.61 -4.88
N MET A 67 4.38 -5.78 -4.12
CA MET A 67 4.04 -4.40 -4.51
C MET A 67 5.31 -3.54 -4.65
N PHE A 68 6.28 -3.67 -3.75
CA PHE A 68 7.56 -2.98 -3.89
C PHE A 68 8.32 -3.41 -5.14
N HIS A 69 8.35 -4.71 -5.44
CA HIS A 69 8.95 -5.21 -6.67
C HIS A 69 8.24 -4.69 -7.93
N ALA A 70 6.91 -4.65 -7.92
CA ALA A 70 6.12 -4.13 -9.03
C ALA A 70 6.34 -2.63 -9.27
N LEU A 71 6.46 -1.85 -8.19
CA LEU A 71 6.76 -0.42 -8.28
C LEU A 71 8.23 -0.17 -8.64
N GLY A 72 9.14 -1.05 -8.23
CA GLY A 72 10.57 -0.99 -8.50
C GLY A 72 11.37 -0.13 -7.50
N PRO A 73 12.66 0.10 -7.75
CA PRO A 73 13.57 0.77 -6.82
C PRO A 73 13.16 2.22 -6.54
N ASP A 74 13.72 2.81 -5.47
CA ASP A 74 13.46 4.18 -5.02
C ASP A 74 11.97 4.46 -4.70
N THR A 75 11.24 3.44 -4.23
CA THR A 75 9.86 3.57 -3.76
C THR A 75 9.85 3.93 -2.28
N HIS A 76 9.17 5.02 -1.94
CA HIS A 76 8.86 5.37 -0.55
C HIS A 76 7.57 4.68 -0.11
N VAL A 77 7.43 4.41 1.19
CA VAL A 77 6.23 3.79 1.75
C VAL A 77 5.69 4.58 2.94
N MET A 78 4.36 4.68 3.04
CA MET A 78 3.64 5.24 4.17
C MET A 78 2.61 4.22 4.68
N ALA A 79 2.67 3.92 5.97
CA ALA A 79 1.78 2.95 6.61
C ALA A 79 1.42 3.43 8.02
N VAL A 80 0.12 3.42 8.35
CA VAL A 80 -0.38 3.91 9.64
C VAL A 80 -1.27 2.87 10.30
N CYS A 81 -1.03 2.62 11.60
CA CYS A 81 -1.79 1.70 12.44
C CYS A 81 -1.54 0.23 12.05
N GLN A 82 -2.57 -0.47 11.57
CA GLN A 82 -2.51 -1.91 11.25
C GLN A 82 -1.40 -2.30 10.24
N PRO A 83 -1.20 -1.60 9.11
CA PRO A 83 -0.13 -1.91 8.15
C PRO A 83 1.29 -1.59 8.65
N SER A 84 1.47 -0.88 9.76
CA SER A 84 2.82 -0.43 10.18
C SER A 84 3.79 -1.57 10.49
N VAL A 85 3.31 -2.65 11.11
CA VAL A 85 4.16 -3.82 11.42
C VAL A 85 4.51 -4.64 10.17
N PRO A 86 3.54 -5.03 9.31
CA PRO A 86 3.83 -5.71 8.04
C PRO A 86 4.79 -4.92 7.14
N VAL A 87 4.59 -3.61 7.00
CA VAL A 87 5.47 -2.76 6.18
C VAL A 87 6.87 -2.69 6.76
N LEU A 88 7.01 -2.59 8.08
CA LEU A 88 8.33 -2.59 8.72
C LEU A 88 9.07 -3.92 8.48
N ALA A 89 8.36 -5.05 8.53
CA ALA A 89 8.94 -6.35 8.23
C ALA A 89 9.33 -6.48 6.75
N ALA A 90 8.53 -5.94 5.83
CA ALA A 90 8.80 -5.99 4.39
C ALA A 90 10.02 -5.16 3.94
N VAL A 91 10.43 -4.15 4.71
CA VAL A 91 11.57 -3.28 4.39
C VAL A 91 12.85 -3.60 5.17
N ALA A 92 12.80 -4.55 6.10
CA ALA A 92 13.93 -4.96 6.95
C ALA A 92 14.92 -5.85 6.20
#